data_AF-A0A9N9HAA1-F1
#
_entry.id   AF-A0A9N9HAA1-F1
#
_cell.length_a   1.000
_cell.length_b   1.000
_cell.length_c   1.000
_cell.angle_alpha   90.00
_cell.angle_beta   90.00
_cell.angle_gamma   90.00
#
_symmetry.space_group_name_H-M   'P 1'
#
loop_
_entity.id
_entity.type
_entity.pdbx_description
1 polymer ?
#
loop_
_entity_poly.entity_id
_entity_poly.type
_entity_poly.pdbx_seq_one_letter_code
_entity_poly.pdbx_strand_id
1 'polypeptide(L)'
;MLPIREHASTESSKKQKREQPSIDTRASRVGVTNFINVIKSLHPGESMTYFPITQQTLQEYIDSKRKALIKASSLKQYLQHIQGYNIALGYGWDGS
;
A
#
# COMPACT_ATOMS: atom_id res chain seq x y z
N MET A 1 -12.86 57.63 20.93
CA MET A 1 -12.93 56.20 21.31
C MET A 1 -13.23 55.41 20.05
N LEU A 2 -12.31 54.55 19.61
CA LEU A 2 -12.49 53.70 18.42
C LEU A 2 -13.06 52.35 18.86
N PRO A 3 -14.21 51.90 18.31
CA PRO A 3 -14.57 50.50 18.41
C PRO A 3 -13.84 49.68 17.34
N ILE A 4 -13.50 48.47 17.75
CA ILE A 4 -12.62 47.52 17.11
C ILE A 4 -13.32 46.84 15.92
N ARG A 5 -12.51 46.52 14.90
CA ARG A 5 -12.81 45.75 13.69
C ARG A 5 -13.63 44.49 13.99
N GLU A 6 -14.73 44.30 13.26
CA GLU A 6 -15.25 42.97 12.91
C GLU A 6 -15.32 42.84 11.39
N HIS A 7 -14.25 42.28 10.81
CA HIS A 7 -14.33 41.65 9.50
C HIS A 7 -14.66 40.17 9.74
N ALA A 8 -15.94 39.82 9.62
CA ALA A 8 -16.36 38.43 9.54
C ALA A 8 -17.27 38.29 8.32
N SER A 9 -16.65 38.11 7.16
CA SER A 9 -17.34 37.59 5.99
C SER A 9 -16.36 36.90 5.08
N THR A 10 -16.86 35.82 4.48
CA THR A 10 -16.33 35.04 3.35
C THR A 10 -15.24 34.02 3.64
N GLU A 11 -15.69 32.77 3.77
CA GLU A 11 -15.22 31.63 2.99
C GLU A 11 -13.78 31.71 2.46
N SER A 12 -12.92 30.90 3.06
CA SER A 12 -11.80 30.31 2.35
C SER A 12 -11.63 28.88 2.84
N SER A 13 -12.41 28.01 2.21
CA SER A 13 -11.92 26.82 1.53
C SER A 13 -10.68 26.15 2.12
N LYS A 14 -10.87 24.88 2.50
CA LYS A 14 -9.93 23.79 2.26
C LYS A 14 -8.52 24.02 2.79
N LYS A 15 -8.34 23.78 4.09
CA LYS A 15 -7.17 22.99 4.51
C LYS A 15 -7.69 21.73 5.17
N GLN A 16 -8.00 20.75 4.31
CA GLN A 16 -7.94 19.33 4.69
C GLN A 16 -6.65 19.16 5.48
N LYS A 17 -6.82 18.98 6.78
CA LYS A 17 -5.79 18.57 7.71
C LYS A 17 -5.23 17.28 7.12
N ARG A 18 -4.08 17.36 6.43
CA ARG A 18 -3.31 16.20 5.97
C ARG A 18 -2.70 15.55 7.22
N GLU A 19 -3.54 15.00 8.08
CA GLU A 19 -3.13 14.18 9.21
C GLU A 19 -3.14 12.73 8.75
N GLN A 20 -2.13 12.32 7.97
CA GLN A 20 -1.73 10.91 7.87
C GLN A 20 -0.24 10.85 7.48
N PRO A 21 0.66 10.23 8.27
CA PRO A 21 1.82 9.59 7.67
C PRO A 21 1.30 8.50 6.71
N SER A 22 1.30 8.83 5.42
CA SER A 22 0.45 8.22 4.39
C SER A 22 1.13 7.03 3.72
N ILE A 23 1.00 5.79 4.18
CA ILE A 23 1.51 4.60 3.44
C ILE A 23 3.06 4.64 3.17
N ASP A 24 3.78 5.60 3.79
CA ASP A 24 4.99 6.22 3.21
C ASP A 24 6.33 5.72 3.76
N THR A 25 6.44 4.47 4.21
CA THR A 25 7.78 3.92 4.39
C THR A 25 8.28 3.47 3.03
N ARG A 26 9.39 4.03 2.52
CA ARG A 26 10.05 3.59 1.27
C ARG A 26 10.17 2.06 1.20
N ALA A 27 10.44 1.41 2.33
CA ALA A 27 10.49 -0.05 2.47
C ALA A 27 9.17 -0.75 2.11
N SER A 28 8.02 -0.20 2.51
CA SER A 28 6.69 -0.70 2.13
C SER A 28 6.48 -0.64 0.62
N ARG A 29 6.83 0.50 0.00
CA ARG A 29 6.77 0.64 -1.46
C ARG A 29 7.69 -0.36 -2.16
N VAL A 30 8.91 -0.58 -1.65
CA VAL A 30 9.84 -1.58 -2.20
C VAL A 30 9.25 -2.99 -2.13
N GLY A 31 8.61 -3.37 -1.02
CA GLY A 31 7.96 -4.68 -0.88
C GLY A 31 6.81 -4.88 -1.86
N VAL A 32 5.96 -3.86 -2.02
CA VAL A 32 4.84 -3.89 -2.97
C VAL A 32 5.31 -3.90 -4.42
N THR A 33 6.31 -3.09 -4.78
CA THR A 33 6.90 -3.11 -6.12
C THR A 33 7.54 -4.46 -6.42
N ASN A 34 8.20 -5.08 -5.44
CA ASN A 34 8.78 -6.42 -5.61
C ASN A 34 7.69 -7.45 -5.91
N PHE A 35 6.58 -7.42 -5.15
CA PHE A 35 5.41 -8.26 -5.41
C PHE A 35 4.89 -8.09 -6.84
N ILE A 36 4.59 -6.87 -7.26
CA ILE A 36 4.07 -6.58 -8.61
C ILE A 36 5.02 -7.10 -9.69
N ASN A 37 6.33 -6.85 -9.55
CA ASN A 37 7.31 -7.30 -10.53
C ASN A 37 7.42 -8.83 -10.60
N VAL A 38 7.33 -9.52 -9.47
CA VAL A 38 7.33 -11.00 -9.45
C VAL A 38 6.10 -11.54 -10.15
N ILE A 39 4.91 -11.08 -9.79
CA ILE A 39 3.65 -11.54 -10.41
C ILE A 39 3.64 -11.24 -11.90
N LYS A 40 4.06 -10.04 -12.30
CA LYS A 40 4.20 -9.67 -13.71
C LYS A 40 5.18 -10.55 -14.48
N SER A 41 6.26 -11.01 -13.82
CA SER A 41 7.23 -11.90 -14.44
C SER A 41 6.72 -13.34 -14.56
N LEU A 42 5.82 -13.77 -13.68
CA LEU A 42 5.17 -15.08 -13.76
C LEU A 42 4.11 -15.12 -14.86
N HIS A 43 3.46 -13.99 -15.11
CA HIS A 43 2.35 -13.85 -16.07
C HIS A 43 2.67 -12.82 -17.17
N PRO A 44 3.66 -13.09 -18.04
CA PRO A 44 4.07 -12.15 -19.07
C PRO A 44 2.96 -11.97 -20.12
N GLY A 45 2.52 -10.72 -20.32
CA GLY A 45 1.52 -10.36 -21.33
C GLY A 45 0.08 -10.37 -20.82
N GLU A 46 -0.16 -10.76 -19.57
CA GLU A 46 -1.49 -10.69 -18.96
C GLU A 46 -1.71 -9.34 -18.27
N SER A 47 -2.89 -8.75 -18.51
CA SER A 47 -3.35 -7.59 -17.74
C SER A 47 -3.98 -8.07 -16.44
N MET A 48 -3.14 -8.24 -15.42
CA MET A 48 -3.58 -8.68 -14.09
C MET A 48 -3.85 -7.51 -13.14
N THR A 49 -4.84 -7.69 -12.28
CA THR A 49 -5.11 -6.80 -11.16
C THR A 49 -4.33 -7.29 -9.94
N TYR A 50 -3.41 -6.49 -9.42
CA TYR A 50 -2.54 -6.88 -8.30
C TYR A 50 -3.20 -6.72 -6.92
N PHE A 51 -4.27 -5.93 -6.85
CA PHE A 51 -5.04 -5.63 -5.63
C PHE A 51 -6.54 -5.62 -5.97
N PRO A 52 -7.45 -6.17 -5.14
CA PRO A 52 -7.20 -6.85 -3.88
C PRO A 52 -6.35 -8.11 -4.06
N ILE A 53 -5.48 -8.38 -3.10
CA ILE A 53 -4.64 -9.57 -3.14
C ILE A 53 -5.52 -10.80 -2.96
N THR A 54 -5.36 -11.76 -3.86
CA THR A 54 -6.05 -13.04 -3.79
C THR A 54 -5.12 -14.10 -3.17
N GLN A 55 -5.70 -15.13 -2.58
CA GLN A 55 -4.93 -16.27 -2.06
C GLN A 55 -4.04 -16.90 -3.14
N GLN A 56 -4.53 -16.95 -4.38
CA GLN A 56 -3.78 -17.45 -5.53
C GLN A 56 -2.53 -16.61 -5.79
N THR A 57 -2.69 -15.29 -5.99
CA THR A 57 -1.54 -14.39 -6.29
C THR A 57 -0.55 -14.32 -5.12
N LEU A 58 -1.04 -14.42 -3.88
CA LEU A 58 -0.20 -14.52 -2.70
C LEU A 58 0.61 -15.82 -2.67
N GLN A 59 -0.02 -16.95 -2.97
CA GLN A 59 0.63 -18.26 -2.99
C GLN A 59 1.68 -18.34 -4.12
N GLU A 60 1.38 -17.80 -5.30
CA GLU A 60 2.33 -17.70 -6.41
C GLU A 60 3.56 -16.86 -6.05
N TYR A 61 3.35 -15.73 -5.36
CA TYR A 61 4.45 -14.91 -4.85
C TYR A 61 5.31 -15.69 -3.85
N ILE A 62 4.69 -16.37 -2.87
CA ILE A 62 5.40 -17.16 -1.85
C ILE A 62 6.18 -18.30 -2.52
N ASP A 63 5.59 -19.01 -3.49
CA ASP A 63 6.25 -20.08 -4.22
C ASP A 63 7.45 -19.56 -5.02
N SER A 64 7.30 -18.45 -5.74
CA SER A 64 8.39 -17.79 -6.45
C SER A 64 9.54 -17.40 -5.51
N LYS A 65 9.20 -16.86 -4.33
CA LYS A 65 10.19 -16.52 -3.31
C LYS A 65 10.88 -17.73 -2.69
N ARG A 66 10.15 -18.82 -2.46
CA ARG A 66 10.73 -20.10 -2.00
C ARG A 66 11.69 -20.68 -3.04
N LYS A 67 11.32 -20.66 -4.32
CA LYS A 67 12.20 -21.06 -5.44
C LYS A 67 13.46 -20.20 -5.52
N ALA A 68 13.35 -18.91 -5.23
CA ALA A 68 14.48 -17.98 -5.17
C ALA A 68 15.32 -18.11 -3.87
N LEU A 69 15.04 -19.10 -3.01
CA LEU A 69 15.77 -19.39 -1.76
C LEU A 69 15.93 -18.16 -0.83
N ILE A 70 14.96 -17.25 -0.82
CA ILE A 70 15.06 -16.07 0.04
C ILE A 70 14.93 -16.44 1.52
N LYS A 71 15.61 -15.70 2.39
CA LYS A 71 15.52 -15.88 3.84
C LYS A 71 14.08 -15.68 4.32
N ALA A 72 13.63 -16.55 5.22
CA ALA A 72 12.28 -16.50 5.80
C ALA A 72 11.96 -15.13 6.44
N SER A 73 12.95 -14.50 7.09
CA SER A 73 12.79 -13.15 7.66
C SER A 73 12.51 -12.08 6.61
N SER A 74 13.17 -12.16 5.45
CA SER A 74 12.93 -11.24 4.33
C SER A 74 11.57 -11.48 3.69
N LEU A 75 11.16 -12.75 3.53
CA LEU A 75 9.83 -13.09 3.05
C LEU A 75 8.75 -12.51 3.96
N LYS A 76 8.89 -12.69 5.28
CA LYS A 76 7.95 -12.14 6.27
C LYS A 76 7.83 -10.61 6.16
N GLN A 77 8.95 -9.90 6.03
CA GLN A 77 8.92 -8.44 5.84
C GLN A 77 8.17 -8.04 4.56
N TYR A 78 8.40 -8.74 3.44
CA TYR A 78 7.65 -8.46 2.22
C TYR A 78 6.16 -8.70 2.40
N LEU A 79 5.77 -9.81 3.02
CA LEU A 79 4.37 -10.10 3.31
C LEU A 79 3.71 -9.03 4.18
N GLN A 80 4.40 -8.53 5.20
CA GLN A 80 3.90 -7.43 6.04
C GLN A 80 3.68 -6.13 5.26
N HIS A 81 4.60 -5.78 4.35
CA HIS A 81 4.44 -4.60 3.50
C HIS A 81 3.25 -4.74 2.54
N ILE A 82 3.12 -5.91 1.94
CA ILE A 82 2.05 -6.25 0.99
C ILE A 82 0.69 -6.22 1.69
N GLN A 83 0.59 -6.87 2.86
CA GLN A 83 -0.61 -6.85 3.71
C GLN A 83 -0.99 -5.43 4.12
N GLY A 84 -0.03 -4.66 4.64
CA GLY A 84 -0.27 -3.28 5.06
C GLY A 84 -0.81 -2.41 3.92
N TYR A 85 -0.29 -2.61 2.70
CA TYR A 85 -0.76 -1.90 1.52
C TYR A 85 -2.17 -2.33 1.10
N ASN A 86 -2.47 -3.63 1.09
CA ASN A 86 -3.81 -4.14 0.76
C ASN A 86 -4.89 -3.61 1.73
N ILE A 87 -4.58 -3.57 3.03
CA ILE A 87 -5.45 -3.01 4.06
C ILE A 87 -5.60 -1.49 3.86
N ALA A 88 -4.51 -0.77 3.58
CA ALA A 88 -4.54 0.68 3.37
C ALA A 88 -5.35 1.09 2.13
N LEU A 89 -5.47 0.21 1.13
CA LEU A 89 -6.35 0.40 -0.03
C LEU A 89 -7.83 0.12 0.30
N GLY A 90 -8.17 -0.35 1.51
CA GLY A 90 -9.53 -0.63 1.94
C GLY A 90 -10.03 -2.04 1.58
N TYR A 91 -9.17 -2.92 1.06
CA TYR A 91 -9.55 -4.28 0.66
C TYR A 91 -9.56 -5.28 1.83
N GLY A 92 -9.01 -4.92 3.00
CA GLY A 92 -8.84 -5.83 4.13
C GLY A 92 -7.66 -6.79 3.94
N TRP A 93 -7.58 -7.86 4.74
CA TRP A 93 -6.62 -8.95 4.57
C TRP A 93 -7.28 -10.25 4.98
N ASP A 94 -7.73 -11.02 4.00
CA ASP A 94 -8.28 -12.35 4.21
C ASP A 94 -7.10 -13.33 4.33
N GLY A 95 -6.43 -13.27 5.47
CA GLY A 95 -5.36 -14.19 5.84
C GLY A 95 -5.59 -14.78 7.23
N SER A 96 -6.88 -14.97 7.58
CA SER A 96 -7.31 -15.71 8.77
C SER A 96 -7.64 -17.15 8.41
#